data_AF-A0A2S6IE85-F1
#
_entry.id   AF-A0A2S6IE85-F1
#
_cell.length_a   1.000
_cell.length_b   1.000
_cell.length_c   1.000
_cell.angle_alpha   90.00
_cell.angle_beta   90.00
_cell.angle_gamma   90.00
#
_symmetry.space_group_name_H-M   'P 1'
#
loop_
_entity.id
_entity.type
_entity.pdbx_description
1 polymer ?
#
loop_
_entity_poly.entity_id
_entity_poly.type
_entity_poly.pdbx_seq_one_letter_code
_entity_poly.pdbx_strand_id
1 'polypeptide(L)'
;MWRRFTIGLRRRLADRLGVPRSELHDAVVPSFAKVAEIQRRGVVHFHALMRLDGPGGGHAALLLPVSAEEFGDAVTVAAYIAKYVTKAGEDYGIPRKQEVPPRLGR
;
A
#
# COMPACT_ATOMS: atom_id res chain seq x y z
N MET A 1 -4.01 2.87 -9.78
CA MET A 1 -3.60 3.49 -8.50
C MET A 1 -3.95 2.63 -7.28
N TRP A 2 -5.23 2.35 -7.02
CA TRP A 2 -5.68 1.64 -5.80
C TRP A 2 -4.96 0.33 -5.48
N ARG A 3 -4.78 -0.57 -6.46
CA ARG A 3 -4.06 -1.84 -6.25
C ARG A 3 -2.63 -1.63 -5.73
N ARG A 4 -1.94 -0.60 -6.22
CA ARG A 4 -0.58 -0.27 -5.77
C ARG A 4 -0.60 0.29 -4.34
N PHE A 5 -1.61 1.09 -4.01
CA PHE A 5 -1.83 1.57 -2.65
C PHE A 5 -2.03 0.41 -1.68
N THR A 6 -2.96 -0.51 -1.94
CA THR A 6 -3.24 -1.61 -1.00
C THR A 6 -2.07 -2.57 -0.85
N ILE A 7 -1.32 -2.85 -1.93
CA ILE A 7 -0.08 -3.62 -1.86
C ILE A 7 0.96 -2.89 -1.00
N GLY A 8 1.17 -1.60 -1.24
CA GLY A 8 2.14 -0.77 -0.50
C GLY A 8 1.80 -0.72 0.99
N LEU A 9 0.52 -0.51 1.32
CA LEU A 9 0.03 -0.47 2.70
C LEU A 9 0.31 -1.78 3.42
N ARG A 10 -0.06 -2.93 2.83
CA ARG A 10 0.17 -4.25 3.46
C ARG A 10 1.67 -4.54 3.65
N ARG A 11 2.51 -4.16 2.68
CA ARG A 11 3.97 -4.31 2.82
C ARG A 11 4.50 -3.49 4.00
N ARG A 12 4.11 -2.21 4.10
CA ARG A 12 4.56 -1.34 5.19
C ARG A 12 4.11 -1.82 6.56
N LEU A 13 2.88 -2.35 6.66
CA LEU A 13 2.40 -2.93 7.91
C LEU A 13 3.19 -4.19 8.30
N ALA A 14 3.47 -5.07 7.34
CA ALA A 14 4.29 -6.26 7.59
C ALA A 14 5.71 -5.87 8.02
N ASP A 15 6.33 -4.93 7.32
CA ASP A 15 7.68 -4.43 7.65
C ASP A 15 7.70 -3.76 9.04
N ARG A 16 6.67 -2.99 9.41
CA ARG A 16 6.54 -2.36 10.74
C ARG A 16 6.36 -3.38 11.86
N LEU A 17 5.66 -4.48 11.59
CA LEU A 17 5.40 -5.55 12.54
C LEU A 17 6.51 -6.61 12.59
N GLY A 18 7.47 -6.56 11.67
CA GLY A 18 8.55 -7.55 11.59
C GLY A 18 8.08 -8.94 11.15
N VAL A 19 6.94 -9.03 10.46
CA VAL A 19 6.34 -10.31 10.01
C VAL A 19 6.47 -10.50 8.50
N PRO A 20 6.54 -11.75 8.01
CA PRO A 20 6.39 -12.03 6.59
C PRO A 20 5.09 -11.47 6.03
N ARG A 21 5.13 -10.96 4.79
CA ARG A 21 3.93 -10.38 4.13
C ARG A 21 2.78 -11.37 3.96
N SER A 22 3.10 -12.66 3.86
CA SER A 22 2.15 -13.77 3.82
C SER A 22 1.41 -13.95 5.15
N GLU A 23 2.07 -13.62 6.26
CA GLU A 23 1.59 -13.82 7.64
C GLU A 23 0.95 -12.55 8.23
N LEU A 24 0.93 -11.43 7.48
CA LEU A 24 0.33 -10.18 7.96
C LEU A 24 -1.10 -10.39 8.49
N HIS A 25 -1.89 -11.24 7.86
CA HIS A 25 -3.28 -11.49 8.24
C HIS A 25 -3.45 -12.15 9.62
N ASP A 26 -2.42 -12.82 10.11
CA ASP A 26 -2.36 -13.43 11.44
C ASP A 26 -2.02 -12.40 12.53
N ALA A 27 -1.60 -11.19 12.12
CA ALA A 27 -1.31 -10.07 13.01
C ALA A 27 -2.40 -8.99 12.91
N VAL A 28 -2.71 -8.51 11.70
CA VAL A 28 -3.67 -7.44 11.44
C VAL A 28 -4.35 -7.57 10.07
N VAL A 29 -5.58 -7.09 9.96
CA VAL A 29 -6.36 -7.08 8.72
C VAL A 29 -6.77 -5.64 8.38
N PRO A 30 -6.17 -5.04 7.33
CA PRO A 30 -6.63 -3.75 6.82
C PRO A 30 -7.97 -3.91 6.11
N SER A 31 -8.99 -3.24 6.63
CA SER A 31 -10.35 -3.19 6.09
C SER A 31 -10.62 -1.80 5.50
N PHE A 32 -11.31 -1.73 4.36
CA PHE A 32 -11.59 -0.44 3.72
C PHE A 32 -12.88 -0.42 2.91
N ALA A 33 -13.50 0.75 2.87
CA ALA A 33 -14.49 1.13 1.86
C ALA A 33 -13.92 2.33 1.09
N LYS A 34 -14.23 2.43 -0.21
CA LYS A 34 -13.76 3.54 -1.03
C LYS A 34 -14.78 3.95 -2.08
N VAL A 35 -14.72 5.22 -2.44
CA VAL A 35 -15.42 5.79 -3.60
C VAL A 35 -14.36 6.40 -4.52
N ALA A 36 -14.54 6.20 -5.83
CA ALA A 36 -13.72 6.82 -6.85
C ALA A 36 -14.55 7.92 -7.51
N GLU A 37 -14.04 9.15 -7.48
CA GLU A 37 -14.63 10.29 -8.18
C GLU A 37 -13.69 10.70 -9.32
N ILE A 38 -14.26 11.00 -10.49
CA ILE A 38 -13.50 11.53 -11.62
C ILE A 38 -13.52 13.06 -11.53
N GLN A 39 -12.35 13.66 -11.29
CA GLN A 39 -12.21 15.12 -11.25
C GLN A 39 -12.31 15.73 -12.65
N ARG A 40 -12.62 17.04 -12.69
CA ARG A 40 -12.56 17.86 -13.91
C ARG A 40 -11.11 17.80 -14.43
N ARG A 41 -10.90 17.09 -15.56
CA ARG A 41 -9.61 16.65 -16.20
C ARG A 41 -9.33 15.13 -16.14
N GLY A 42 -10.30 14.30 -15.75
CA GLY A 42 -10.20 12.84 -15.87
C GLY A 42 -9.31 12.16 -14.82
N VAL A 43 -8.81 12.92 -13.84
CA VAL A 43 -8.01 12.38 -12.74
C VAL A 43 -8.93 11.72 -11.71
N VAL A 44 -8.63 10.49 -11.30
CA VAL A 44 -9.41 9.79 -10.26
C VAL A 44 -8.97 10.24 -8.87
N HIS A 45 -9.91 10.75 -8.06
CA HIS A 45 -9.77 11.00 -6.63
C HIS A 45 -10.43 9.88 -5.84
N PHE A 46 -9.76 9.36 -4.81
CA PHE A 46 -10.33 8.36 -3.92
C PHE A 46 -10.66 8.96 -2.55
N HIS A 47 -11.90 8.81 -2.12
CA HIS A 47 -12.27 8.90 -0.71
C HIS A 47 -12.29 7.48 -0.15
N ALA A 48 -11.64 7.25 0.99
CA ALA A 48 -11.59 5.93 1.60
C ALA A 48 -11.76 6.02 3.12
N LEU A 49 -12.63 5.17 3.65
CA LEU A 49 -12.69 4.85 5.07
C LEU A 49 -11.81 3.62 5.29
N MET A 50 -10.92 3.68 6.27
CA MET A 50 -9.99 2.60 6.57
C MET A 50 -10.03 2.24 8.04
N ARG A 51 -9.90 0.95 8.31
CA ARG A 51 -9.80 0.38 9.65
C ARG A 51 -8.69 -0.66 9.66
N LEU A 52 -8.06 -0.82 10.81
CA LEU A 52 -7.16 -1.92 11.08
C LEU A 52 -7.85 -2.82 12.10
N ASP A 53 -8.06 -4.07 11.72
CA ASP A 53 -8.72 -5.08 12.55
C ASP A 53 -7.69 -6.12 13.04
N GLY A 54 -8.01 -6.81 14.12
CA GLY A 54 -7.19 -7.91 14.62
C GLY A 54 -7.34 -9.16 13.76
N PRO A 55 -6.60 -10.24 14.07
CA PRO A 55 -6.75 -11.53 13.42
C PRO A 55 -8.22 -12.01 13.51
N GLY A 56 -8.76 -12.56 12.43
CA GLY A 56 -10.17 -12.93 12.35
C GLY A 56 -11.16 -11.76 12.13
N GLY A 57 -10.67 -10.52 11.94
CA GLY A 57 -11.50 -9.37 11.57
C GLY A 57 -12.35 -8.78 12.70
N GLY A 58 -12.02 -9.13 13.95
CA GLY A 58 -12.70 -8.63 15.14
C GLY A 58 -12.44 -7.15 15.39
N HIS A 59 -13.43 -6.47 15.99
CA HIS A 59 -13.43 -5.03 16.27
C HIS A 59 -12.60 -4.62 17.51
N ALA A 60 -11.79 -5.53 18.06
CA ALA A 60 -11.05 -5.30 19.29
C ALA A 60 -9.80 -4.44 19.03
N ALA A 61 -10.01 -3.13 18.86
CA ALA A 61 -8.94 -2.14 18.63
C ALA A 61 -7.95 -2.04 19.80
N LEU A 62 -8.37 -2.42 21.02
CA LEU A 62 -7.60 -2.21 22.25
C LEU A 62 -6.31 -3.06 22.36
N LEU A 63 -6.09 -4.03 21.47
CA LEU A 63 -4.94 -4.94 21.51
C LEU A 63 -4.14 -4.99 20.21
N LEU A 64 -4.32 -4.03 19.31
CA LEU A 64 -3.59 -4.03 18.05
C LEU A 64 -2.10 -3.65 18.27
N PRO A 65 -1.17 -4.36 17.62
CA PRO A 65 0.27 -4.05 17.69
C PRO A 65 0.68 -2.81 16.87
N VAL A 66 -0.29 -2.03 16.38
CA VAL A 66 -0.10 -0.82 15.57
C VAL A 66 -1.06 0.24 16.08
N SER A 67 -0.54 1.41 16.45
CA SER A 67 -1.36 2.54 16.88
C SER A 67 -2.13 3.17 15.71
N ALA A 68 -3.16 3.97 16.00
CA ALA A 68 -3.89 4.70 14.98
C ALA A 68 -3.01 5.69 14.20
N GLU A 69 -2.05 6.31 14.89
CA GLU A 69 -1.07 7.23 14.29
C GLU A 69 -0.15 6.49 13.32
N GLU A 70 0.40 5.35 13.75
CA GLU A 70 1.27 4.52 12.91
C GLU A 70 0.53 3.97 11.68
N PHE A 71 -0.74 3.61 11.85
CA PHE A 71 -1.59 3.23 10.73
C PHE A 71 -1.83 4.40 9.77
N GLY A 72 -2.10 5.60 10.30
CA GLY A 72 -2.24 6.83 9.52
C GLY A 72 -0.99 7.17 8.71
N ASP A 73 0.19 7.02 9.30
CA ASP A 73 1.47 7.22 8.62
C ASP A 73 1.71 6.17 7.53
N ALA A 74 1.41 4.90 7.82
CA ALA A 74 1.50 3.84 6.84
C ALA A 74 0.59 4.09 5.63
N VAL A 75 -0.65 4.56 5.86
CA VAL A 75 -1.61 4.97 4.82
C VAL A 75 -1.08 6.14 4.02
N THR A 76 -0.61 7.20 4.68
CA THR A 76 -0.10 8.43 4.03
C THR A 76 1.05 8.11 3.09
N VAL A 77 2.04 7.36 3.57
CA VAL A 77 3.21 7.02 2.75
C VAL A 77 2.84 6.02 1.64
N ALA A 78 1.98 5.04 1.91
CA ALA A 78 1.51 4.13 0.86
C ALA A 78 0.75 4.87 -0.25
N ALA A 79 -0.08 5.85 0.11
CA ALA A 79 -0.82 6.69 -0.83
C ALA A 79 0.13 7.57 -1.65
N TYR A 80 1.13 8.17 -0.99
CA TYR A 80 2.18 8.93 -1.65
C TYR A 80 2.92 8.05 -2.67
N ILE A 81 3.49 6.92 -2.26
CA ILE A 81 4.21 6.00 -3.16
C ILE A 81 3.30 5.55 -4.31
N ALA A 82 2.06 5.17 -4.04
CA ALA A 82 1.13 4.73 -5.07
C ALA A 82 0.86 5.82 -6.11
N LYS A 83 0.73 7.08 -5.69
CA LYS A 83 0.57 8.25 -6.58
C LYS A 83 1.78 8.41 -7.51
N TYR A 84 2.99 8.38 -6.97
CA TYR A 84 4.22 8.57 -7.78
C TYR A 84 4.52 7.36 -8.67
N VAL A 85 4.37 6.14 -8.18
CA VAL A 85 4.59 4.93 -8.99
C VAL A 85 3.58 4.81 -10.12
N THR A 86 2.34 5.30 -9.95
CA THR A 86 1.41 5.36 -11.10
C THR A 86 1.75 6.46 -12.09
N LYS A 87 2.21 7.63 -11.64
CA LYS A 87 2.68 8.68 -12.56
C LYS A 87 3.97 8.29 -13.29
N ALA A 88 4.86 7.53 -12.64
CA ALA A 88 6.07 6.99 -13.25
C ALA A 88 5.81 5.73 -14.11
N GLY A 89 4.58 5.19 -14.06
CA GLY A 89 4.13 4.12 -14.94
C GLY A 89 3.36 4.62 -16.17
N GLU A 90 3.12 5.93 -16.25
CA GLU A 90 2.82 6.61 -17.50
C GLU A 90 4.19 6.83 -18.17
N ASP A 91 4.38 6.30 -19.38
CA ASP A 91 5.60 6.53 -20.16
C ASP A 91 5.71 8.03 -20.50
N TYR A 92 6.27 8.82 -19.59
CA TYR A 92 6.78 10.17 -19.87
C TYR A 92 8.14 10.09 -20.60
N GLY A 93 8.32 9.13 -21.50
CA GLY A 93 9.54 8.96 -22.30
C GLY A 93 10.81 8.61 -21.51
N ILE A 94 10.72 8.14 -20.26
CA ILE A 94 11.89 7.69 -19.49
C ILE A 94 12.14 6.20 -19.80
N PRO A 95 13.26 5.83 -20.44
CA PRO A 95 13.52 4.44 -20.78
C PRO A 95 13.63 3.58 -19.51
N ARG A 96 12.94 2.44 -19.52
CA ARG A 96 13.03 1.42 -18.46
C ARG A 96 14.50 0.99 -18.34
N LYS A 97 15.03 0.94 -17.10
CA LYS A 97 16.43 0.53 -16.81
C LYS A 97 16.87 -0.62 -17.73
N GLN A 98 17.98 -0.41 -18.45
CA GLN A 98 18.61 -1.38 -19.34
C GLN A 98 18.75 -2.74 -18.64
N GLU A 99 18.41 -3.80 -19.37
CA GLU A 99 18.70 -5.18 -19.00
C GLU A 99 20.19 -5.31 -18.68
N VAL A 100 20.48 -5.77 -17.46
CA VAL A 100 21.84 -6.13 -17.07
C VAL A 100 22.21 -7.38 -17.88
N PRO A 101 23.28 -7.36 -18.69
CA PRO A 101 23.67 -8.54 -19.46
C PRO A 101 23.98 -9.71 -18.52
N PRO A 102 23.73 -10.96 -18.94
CA PRO A 102 24.04 -12.12 -18.13
C PRO A 102 25.53 -12.11 -17.78
N ARG A 103 25.86 -12.32 -16.49
CA ARG A 103 27.25 -12.42 -16.05
C ARG A 103 27.87 -13.63 -16.75
N LEU A 104 28.91 -13.39 -17.55
CA LEU A 104 29.77 -14.45 -18.06
C LEU A 104 30.38 -15.19 -16.86
N GLY A 105 30.11 -16.49 -16.77
CA GLY A 105 30.63 -17.37 -15.75
C GLY A 105 32.16 -17.45 -15.81
N ARG A 106 32.76 -17.74 -14.65
CA ARG A 106 34.11 -18.28 -14.54
C ARG A 106 34.08 -19.78 -14.76
#